data_AF-A0A5C8LV44-F1
#
_entry.id   AF-A0A5C8LV44-F1
#
_cell.length_a   1.000
_cell.length_b   1.000
_cell.length_c   1.000
_cell.angle_alpha   90.00
_cell.angle_beta   90.00
_cell.angle_gamma   90.00
#
_symmetry.space_group_name_H-M   'P 1'
#
loop_
_entity.id
_entity.type
_entity.pdbx_description
1 polymer ?
#
loop_
_entity_poly.entity_id
_entity_poly.type
_entity_poly.pdbx_seq_one_letter_code
_entity_poly.pdbx_strand_id
1 'polypeptide(L)'
;MFFFLSGCAGLGDFDVKLPNSLSVVRTSAHQVTISPQTSESSWGAPLIPAKVVQVAWDEKYILVKQLSLKADPKSTNGYEIPDESKVSYWIIDSDSRVIGPMDEGDFNLKKKELEISEDVKLKDVRSYQS
;
A
#
# COMPACT_ATOMS: atom_id res chain seq x y z
N MET A 1 -10.00 -27.38 -20.67
CA MET A 1 -10.15 -26.01 -21.20
C MET A 1 -9.66 -25.05 -20.14
N PHE A 2 -8.37 -24.71 -20.15
CA PHE A 2 -7.78 -23.72 -19.24
C PHE A 2 -7.91 -22.35 -19.91
N PHE A 3 -8.75 -21.48 -19.37
CA PHE A 3 -8.80 -20.09 -19.78
C PHE A 3 -7.61 -19.37 -19.16
N PHE A 4 -6.54 -19.19 -19.94
CA PHE A 4 -5.51 -18.20 -19.62
C PHE A 4 -6.10 -16.82 -19.96
N LEU A 5 -6.63 -16.13 -18.96
CA LEU A 5 -6.86 -14.69 -19.04
C LEU A 5 -5.49 -14.01 -18.95
N SER A 6 -4.80 -13.92 -20.08
CA SER A 6 -3.65 -13.02 -20.24
C SER A 6 -4.18 -11.59 -20.28
N GLY A 7 -4.29 -10.97 -19.12
CA GLY A 7 -4.50 -9.52 -19.00
C GLY A 7 -3.25 -8.79 -19.47
N CYS A 8 -3.40 -7.82 -20.36
CA CYS A 8 -2.34 -6.88 -20.69
C CYS A 8 -1.97 -6.08 -19.44
N ALA A 9 -0.94 -6.50 -18.70
CA ALA A 9 -0.25 -5.64 -17.75
C ALA A 9 0.60 -4.63 -18.55
N GLY A 10 -0.06 -3.65 -19.16
CA GLY A 10 0.62 -2.42 -19.56
C GLY A 10 1.08 -1.67 -18.30
N LEU A 11 1.77 -0.54 -18.47
CA LEU A 11 2.12 0.43 -17.42
C LEU A 11 0.91 1.02 -16.64
N GLY A 12 -0.26 0.37 -16.71
CA GLY A 12 -1.57 0.77 -16.24
C GLY A 12 -1.89 0.34 -14.81
N ASP A 13 -3.15 0.54 -14.50
CA ASP A 13 -3.74 0.26 -13.20
C ASP A 13 -3.49 -1.19 -12.79
N PHE A 14 -3.19 -1.40 -11.52
CA PHE A 14 -2.99 -2.74 -10.98
C PHE A 14 -3.52 -2.83 -9.56
N ASP A 15 -3.89 -4.05 -9.18
CA ASP A 15 -4.18 -4.40 -7.81
C ASP A 15 -3.30 -5.56 -7.32
N VAL A 16 -2.90 -5.50 -6.05
CA VAL A 16 -2.23 -6.60 -5.35
C VAL A 16 -3.14 -7.01 -4.21
N LYS A 17 -3.62 -8.27 -4.25
CA LYS A 17 -4.46 -8.82 -3.18
C LYS A 17 -3.66 -8.97 -1.90
N LEU A 18 -4.23 -8.47 -0.82
CA LEU A 18 -3.73 -8.59 0.54
C LEU A 18 -4.71 -9.44 1.37
N PRO A 19 -4.31 -9.89 2.57
CA PRO A 19 -5.24 -10.45 3.54
C PRO A 19 -6.42 -9.51 3.85
N ASN A 20 -7.46 -10.07 4.48
CA ASN A 20 -8.64 -9.32 4.97
C ASN A 20 -9.44 -8.61 3.87
N SER A 21 -9.47 -9.19 2.66
CA SER A 21 -10.13 -8.60 1.49
C SER A 21 -9.63 -7.19 1.16
N LEU A 22 -8.37 -6.88 1.51
CA LEU A 22 -7.73 -5.63 1.14
C LEU A 22 -6.98 -5.79 -0.17
N SER A 23 -6.73 -4.67 -0.83
CA SER A 23 -5.84 -4.63 -1.98
C SER A 23 -5.00 -3.38 -1.95
N VAL A 24 -3.74 -3.50 -2.39
CA VAL A 24 -3.03 -2.33 -2.92
C VAL A 24 -3.67 -1.99 -4.26
N VAL A 25 -4.11 -0.76 -4.46
CA VAL A 25 -4.74 -0.32 -5.71
C VAL A 25 -3.94 0.84 -6.27
N ARG A 26 -3.46 0.69 -7.50
CA ARG A 26 -2.81 1.75 -8.27
C ARG A 26 -3.73 2.19 -9.40
N THR A 27 -4.07 3.48 -9.42
CA THR A 27 -4.78 4.14 -10.53
C THR A 27 -3.90 5.17 -11.26
N SER A 28 -2.74 5.51 -10.71
CA SER A 28 -1.72 6.31 -11.39
C SER A 28 -0.34 6.18 -10.71
N ALA A 29 0.68 6.83 -11.24
CA ALA A 29 2.04 6.78 -10.67
C ALA A 29 2.12 7.25 -9.19
N HIS A 30 1.24 8.16 -8.76
CA HIS A 30 1.23 8.68 -7.40
C HIS A 30 -0.02 8.26 -6.61
N GLN A 31 -1.07 7.79 -7.27
CA GLN A 31 -2.27 7.24 -6.64
C GLN A 31 -2.11 5.72 -6.45
N VAL A 32 -1.41 5.37 -5.37
CA VAL A 32 -1.28 3.99 -4.88
C VAL A 32 -1.80 3.95 -3.45
N THR A 33 -2.90 3.24 -3.22
CA THR A 33 -3.64 3.21 -1.94
C THR A 33 -3.79 1.78 -1.44
N ILE A 34 -4.23 1.60 -0.19
CA ILE A 34 -4.78 0.33 0.29
C ILE A 34 -6.25 0.52 0.61
N SER A 35 -7.10 -0.29 -0.03
CA SER A 35 -8.56 -0.19 0.05
C SER A 35 -9.18 -1.57 0.19
N PRO A 36 -10.36 -1.68 0.85
CA PRO A 36 -11.12 -2.93 0.87
C PRO A 36 -11.69 -3.20 -0.53
N GLN A 37 -11.53 -4.42 -1.01
CA GLN A 37 -12.12 -4.88 -2.24
C GLN A 37 -13.61 -5.20 -2.01
N THR A 38 -14.49 -4.46 -2.66
CA THR A 38 -15.95 -4.60 -2.51
C THR A 38 -16.57 -5.47 -3.60
N SER A 39 -15.91 -5.60 -4.75
CA SER A 39 -16.24 -6.55 -5.81
C SER A 39 -15.00 -6.87 -6.65
N GLU A 40 -15.13 -7.70 -7.70
CA GLU A 40 -13.98 -8.08 -8.56
C GLU A 40 -13.20 -6.89 -9.12
N SER A 41 -13.85 -5.76 -9.39
CA SER A 41 -13.26 -4.57 -10.01
C SER A 41 -13.62 -3.27 -9.28
N SER A 42 -14.03 -3.36 -8.02
CA SER A 42 -14.42 -2.19 -7.22
C SER A 42 -13.78 -2.24 -5.84
N TRP A 43 -13.34 -1.08 -5.38
CA TRP A 43 -12.73 -0.87 -4.09
C TRP A 43 -13.47 0.23 -3.34
N GLY A 44 -13.59 0.04 -2.02
CA GLY A 44 -14.15 1.04 -1.11
C GLY A 44 -13.19 2.20 -0.86
N ALA A 45 -13.55 3.03 0.11
CA ALA A 45 -12.71 4.14 0.55
C ALA A 45 -11.33 3.63 1.05
N PRO A 46 -10.24 4.35 0.75
CA PRO A 46 -8.91 3.92 1.14
C PRO A 46 -8.75 3.92 2.67
N LEU A 47 -8.26 2.78 3.20
CA LEU A 47 -7.81 2.68 4.59
C LEU A 47 -6.46 3.37 4.77
N ILE A 48 -5.57 3.20 3.79
CA ILE A 48 -4.30 3.92 3.72
C ILE A 48 -4.31 4.78 2.45
N PRO A 49 -4.21 6.11 2.58
CA PRO A 49 -4.25 7.00 1.41
C PRO A 49 -2.97 6.88 0.56
N ALA A 50 -2.95 7.59 -0.57
CA ALA A 50 -1.75 7.68 -1.38
C ALA A 50 -0.63 8.45 -0.63
N LYS A 51 0.65 8.12 -0.81
CA LYS A 51 1.24 7.20 -1.78
C LYS A 51 1.91 6.01 -1.09
N VAL A 52 1.29 4.84 -1.16
CA VAL A 52 1.90 3.59 -0.69
C VAL A 52 3.05 3.19 -1.62
N VAL A 53 4.21 2.92 -1.05
CA VAL A 53 5.44 2.59 -1.79
C VAL A 53 5.97 1.21 -1.48
N GLN A 54 5.80 0.73 -0.25
CA GLN A 54 6.19 -0.62 0.12
C GLN A 54 5.11 -1.28 0.96
N VAL A 55 4.97 -2.59 0.78
CA VAL A 55 4.04 -3.42 1.53
C VAL A 55 4.71 -4.75 1.86
N ALA A 56 4.34 -5.34 2.98
CA ALA A 56 4.61 -6.73 3.32
C ALA A 56 3.47 -7.24 4.20
N TRP A 57 3.26 -8.54 4.24
CA TRP A 57 2.21 -9.10 5.08
C TRP A 57 2.55 -10.53 5.48
N ASP A 58 1.91 -10.96 6.57
CA ASP A 58 1.77 -12.34 6.97
C ASP A 58 0.28 -12.68 7.15
N GLU A 59 -0.05 -13.72 7.90
CA GLU A 59 -1.43 -14.13 8.17
C GLU A 59 -2.18 -13.18 9.10
N LYS A 60 -1.48 -12.36 9.90
CA LYS A 60 -2.05 -11.52 10.96
C LYS A 60 -1.95 -10.03 10.67
N TYR A 61 -0.88 -9.61 10.00
CA TYR A 61 -0.54 -8.20 9.85
C TYR A 61 -0.14 -7.85 8.43
N ILE A 62 -0.49 -6.62 8.05
CA ILE A 62 -0.01 -5.95 6.84
C ILE A 62 0.82 -4.76 7.28
N LEU A 63 2.08 -4.74 6.86
CA LEU A 63 3.03 -3.65 7.05
C LEU A 63 3.02 -2.75 5.83
N VAL A 64 2.98 -1.43 6.05
CA VAL A 64 2.89 -0.46 4.96
C VAL A 64 3.89 0.67 5.18
N LYS A 65 4.58 1.04 4.11
CA LYS A 65 5.34 2.30 4.03
C LYS A 65 4.70 3.22 3.01
N GLN A 66 4.51 4.45 3.42
CA GLN A 66 3.87 5.51 2.65
C GLN A 66 4.79 6.72 2.55
N LEU A 67 4.76 7.39 1.40
CA LEU A 67 5.30 8.74 1.25
C LEU A 67 4.14 9.74 1.25
N SER A 68 4.34 10.85 1.96
CA SER A 68 3.44 12.00 1.82
C SER A 68 3.51 12.54 0.39
N LEU A 69 2.46 13.25 -0.01
CA LEU A 69 2.43 14.02 -1.25
C LEU A 69 2.68 15.49 -0.93
N LYS A 70 3.30 16.20 -1.87
CA LYS A 70 3.48 17.65 -1.85
C LYS A 70 3.20 18.23 -3.22
N ALA A 71 2.73 19.48 -3.25
CA ALA A 71 2.55 20.18 -4.52
C ALA A 71 3.84 20.18 -5.34
N ASP A 72 3.73 19.84 -6.62
CA ASP A 72 4.84 19.95 -7.56
C ASP A 72 5.12 21.44 -7.81
N PRO A 73 6.31 21.96 -7.44
CA PRO A 73 6.63 23.37 -7.66
C PRO A 73 6.67 23.75 -9.15
N LYS A 74 6.74 22.76 -10.05
CA LYS A 74 6.71 22.95 -11.50
C LYS A 74 5.30 22.87 -12.08
N SER A 75 4.31 22.47 -11.27
CA SER A 75 2.94 22.34 -11.71
C SER A 75 2.11 23.56 -11.32
N THR A 76 1.22 23.97 -12.23
CA THR A 76 0.23 25.03 -12.01
C THR A 76 -1.18 24.50 -11.77
N ASN A 77 -1.39 23.18 -11.83
CA ASN A 77 -2.71 22.55 -11.74
C ASN A 77 -2.96 21.78 -10.43
N GLY A 78 -2.09 21.97 -9.42
CA GLY A 78 -2.19 21.27 -8.15
C GLY A 78 -1.75 19.80 -8.19
N TYR A 79 -1.07 19.37 -9.26
CA TYR A 79 -0.42 18.06 -9.30
C TYR A 79 0.53 17.89 -8.12
N GLU A 80 0.41 16.76 -7.44
CA GLU A 80 1.26 16.44 -6.29
C GLU A 80 2.28 15.36 -6.65
N ILE A 81 3.48 15.51 -6.11
CA ILE A 81 4.60 14.57 -6.23
C ILE A 81 4.95 13.99 -4.86
N PRO A 82 5.65 12.84 -4.82
CA PRO A 82 6.08 12.25 -3.56
C PRO A 82 7.04 13.18 -2.81
N ASP A 83 6.84 13.29 -1.50
CA ASP A 83 7.79 13.91 -0.59
C ASP A 83 8.62 12.83 0.12
N GLU A 84 9.77 12.50 -0.45
CA GLU A 84 10.68 11.48 0.10
C GLU A 84 11.22 11.84 1.50
N SER A 85 11.09 13.10 1.92
CA SER A 85 11.46 13.55 3.27
C SER A 85 10.41 13.22 4.34
N LYS A 86 9.18 12.88 3.92
CA LYS A 86 8.04 12.62 4.81
C LYS A 86 7.52 11.21 4.60
N VAL A 87 8.13 10.30 5.36
CA VAL A 87 7.78 8.88 5.39
C VAL A 87 6.84 8.61 6.55
N SER A 88 5.82 7.80 6.31
CA SER A 88 4.96 7.27 7.36
C SER A 88 4.83 5.76 7.21
N TYR A 89 4.74 5.09 8.35
CA TYR A 89 4.55 3.66 8.45
C TYR A 89 3.17 3.36 9.03
N TRP A 90 2.63 2.20 8.67
CA TRP A 90 1.34 1.74 9.14
C TRP A 90 1.36 0.24 9.36
N ILE A 91 0.55 -0.23 10.30
CA ILE A 91 0.27 -1.65 10.53
C ILE A 91 -1.24 -1.84 10.48
N ILE A 92 -1.70 -2.79 9.68
CA ILE A 92 -3.10 -3.22 9.64
C ILE A 92 -3.16 -4.62 10.23
N ASP A 93 -4.07 -4.86 11.17
CA ASP A 93 -4.28 -6.19 11.75
C ASP A 93 -5.31 -7.04 10.99
N SER A 94 -5.55 -8.26 11.49
CA SER A 94 -6.53 -9.21 10.96
C SER A 94 -7.97 -8.68 10.93
N ASP A 95 -8.29 -7.73 11.80
CA ASP A 95 -9.62 -7.12 11.89
C ASP A 95 -9.72 -5.86 11.02
N SER A 96 -8.72 -5.60 10.16
CA SER A 96 -8.58 -4.38 9.36
C SER A 96 -8.47 -3.10 10.19
N ARG A 97 -8.06 -3.18 11.46
CA ARG A 97 -7.78 -1.99 12.27
C ARG A 97 -6.43 -1.40 11.86
N VAL A 98 -6.43 -0.09 11.63
CA VAL A 98 -5.25 0.65 11.17
C VAL A 98 -4.54 1.27 12.37
N ILE A 99 -3.25 0.99 12.51
CA ILE A 99 -2.35 1.59 13.48
C ILE A 99 -1.35 2.47 12.72
N GLY A 100 -1.44 3.78 12.91
CA GLY A 100 -0.61 4.79 12.26
C GLY A 100 -1.37 6.10 12.02
N PRO A 101 -0.76 7.07 11.33
CA PRO A 101 0.60 7.04 10.80
C PRO A 101 1.64 7.11 11.91
N MET A 102 2.78 6.45 11.73
CA MET A 102 3.91 6.50 12.68
C MET A 102 5.24 6.71 11.95
N ASP A 103 6.26 7.15 12.67
CA ASP A 103 7.63 7.18 12.16
C ASP A 103 8.28 5.79 12.22
N GLU A 104 9.52 5.68 11.72
CA GLU A 104 10.24 4.41 11.68
C GLU A 104 10.58 3.85 13.07
N GLY A 105 10.84 4.74 14.05
CA GLY A 105 11.16 4.34 15.41
C GLY A 105 9.96 3.67 16.07
N ASP A 106 8.82 4.36 16.06
CA ASP A 106 7.55 3.88 16.58
C ASP A 106 7.07 2.62 15.85
N PHE A 107 7.28 2.55 14.53
CA PHE A 107 6.99 1.35 13.74
C PHE A 107 7.79 0.13 14.19
N ASN A 108 9.10 0.29 14.39
CA ASN A 108 9.94 -0.80 14.84
C ASN A 108 9.63 -1.22 16.29
N LEU A 109 9.27 -0.27 17.15
CA LEU A 109 8.78 -0.58 18.50
C LEU A 109 7.46 -1.35 18.44
N LYS A 110 6.49 -0.88 17.65
CA LYS A 110 5.19 -1.53 17.52
C LYS A 110 5.30 -2.92 16.90
N LYS A 111 6.18 -3.13 15.90
CA LYS A 111 6.49 -4.46 15.35
C LYS A 111 6.95 -5.43 16.43
N LYS A 112 7.84 -4.98 17.33
CA LYS A 112 8.34 -5.79 18.45
C LYS A 112 7.26 -6.08 19.48
N GLU A 113 6.46 -5.08 19.84
CA GLU A 113 5.32 -5.24 20.77
C GLU A 113 4.29 -6.26 20.25
N LEU A 114 4.05 -6.26 18.94
CA LEU A 114 3.12 -7.18 18.27
C LEU A 114 3.76 -8.52 17.89
N GLU A 115 5.04 -8.72 18.24
CA GLU A 115 5.83 -9.92 17.94
C GLU A 115 5.82 -10.30 16.45
N ILE A 116 5.84 -9.30 15.56
CA ILE A 116 5.85 -9.49 14.12
C ILE A 116 7.20 -10.06 13.70
N SER A 117 7.18 -11.17 12.94
CA SER A 117 8.40 -11.83 12.49
C SER A 117 9.29 -10.88 11.68
N GLU A 118 10.60 -10.95 11.93
CA GLU A 118 11.62 -10.22 11.17
C GLU A 118 11.72 -10.67 9.69
N ASP A 119 11.13 -11.81 9.35
CA ASP A 119 11.02 -12.28 7.97
C ASP A 119 9.98 -11.50 7.16
N VAL A 120 9.04 -10.81 7.82
CA VAL A 120 8.04 -9.94 7.19
C VAL A 120 8.70 -8.59 6.87
N LYS A 121 9.37 -8.56 5.72
CA LYS A 121 10.15 -7.40 5.24
C LYS A 121 9.42 -6.65 4.15
N LEU A 122 9.27 -5.34 4.35
CA LEU A 122 8.69 -4.40 3.36
C LEU A 122 9.37 -4.56 2.00
N LYS A 123 8.56 -4.76 0.96
CA LYS A 123 9.00 -4.83 -0.44
C LYS A 123 8.29 -3.76 -1.26
N ASP A 124 8.95 -3.29 -2.31
CA ASP A 124 8.34 -2.31 -3.22
C ASP A 124 7.05 -2.88 -3.81
N VAL A 125 5.98 -2.10 -3.81
CA VAL A 125 4.68 -2.53 -4.36
C VAL A 125 4.79 -2.98 -5.82
N ARG A 126 5.72 -2.39 -6.60
CA ARG A 126 5.96 -2.74 -8.01
C ARG A 126 6.60 -4.11 -8.16
N SER A 127 7.23 -4.66 -7.12
CA SER A 127 7.82 -6.01 -7.17
C SER A 127 6.78 -7.12 -7.23
N TYR A 128 5.51 -6.82 -6.94
CA TYR A 128 4.39 -7.74 -7.02
C TYR A 128 3.69 -7.72 -8.38
N GLN A 129 4.08 -6.79 -9.28
CA GLN A 129 3.62 -6.82 -10.67
C GLN A 129 4.47 -7.87 -11.42
N SER A 130 3.92 -9.07 -11.58
CA SER A 130 4.52 -10.17 -12.36
C SER A 130 3.87 -10.29 -13.72
#